data_AF-A0AAP4DKF7-F1
#
_entry.id   AF-A0AAP4DKF7-F1
#
_cell.length_a   1.000
_cell.length_b   1.000
_cell.length_c   1.000
_cell.angle_alpha   90.00
_cell.angle_beta   90.00
_cell.angle_gamma   90.00
#
_symmetry.space_group_name_H-M   'P 1'
#
loop_
_entity.id
_entity.type
_entity.pdbx_description
1 polymer ?
#
loop_
_entity_poly.entity_id
_entity_poly.type
_entity_poly.pdbx_seq_one_letter_code
_entity_poly.pdbx_strand_id
1 'polypeptide(L)' 'IYTEHINGTGDTYSACIAAELAKGASIEEAIRISKKYTHDAIKNEIAVGHKFGPINHWV' A
#
# COMPACT_ATOMS: atom_id res chain seq x y z
N ILE A 1 -9.44 3.91 -9.12
CA ILE A 1 -8.28 3.24 -9.77
C ILE A 1 -8.84 2.11 -10.62
N TYR A 2 -8.40 1.96 -11.87
CA TYR A 2 -8.84 0.88 -12.76
C TYR A 2 -7.63 -0.04 -13.03
N THR A 3 -7.48 -1.07 -12.20
CA THR A 3 -6.45 -2.11 -12.30
C THR A 3 -6.95 -3.39 -11.65
N GLU A 4 -6.47 -4.53 -12.11
CA GLU A 4 -6.67 -5.83 -11.47
C GLU A 4 -5.49 -6.21 -10.54
N HIS A 5 -4.39 -5.44 -10.55
CA HIS A 5 -3.23 -5.70 -9.71
C HIS A 5 -3.46 -5.16 -8.29
N ILE A 6 -4.07 -5.99 -7.44
CA ILE A 6 -4.50 -5.62 -6.07
C ILE A 6 -3.93 -6.54 -4.98
N ASN A 7 -3.11 -7.52 -5.35
CA ASN A 7 -2.55 -8.44 -4.38
C ASN A 7 -1.60 -7.72 -3.41
N GLY A 8 -1.73 -8.03 -2.13
CA GLY A 8 -0.97 -7.40 -1.06
C GLY A 8 -1.53 -6.06 -0.56
N THR A 9 -2.74 -5.64 -0.97
CA THR A 9 -3.36 -4.39 -0.50
C THR A 9 -3.48 -4.32 1.03
N GLY A 10 -4.06 -5.35 1.66
CA GLY A 10 -4.24 -5.38 3.11
C GLY A 10 -2.91 -5.52 3.87
N ASP A 11 -2.01 -6.35 3.36
CA ASP A 11 -0.69 -6.56 3.94
C ASP A 11 0.13 -5.27 3.91
N THR A 12 0.09 -4.54 2.79
CA THR A 12 0.80 -3.28 2.63
C THR A 12 0.21 -2.19 3.51
N TYR A 13 -1.11 -2.10 3.60
CA TYR A 13 -1.79 -1.13 4.45
C TYR A 13 -1.43 -1.35 5.93
N SER A 14 -1.51 -2.59 6.41
CA SER A 14 -1.18 -2.91 7.80
C SER A 14 0.32 -2.79 8.10
N ALA A 15 1.20 -3.18 7.17
CA ALA A 15 2.64 -3.02 7.29
C ALA A 15 3.04 -1.54 7.34
N CYS A 16 2.41 -0.68 6.51
CA CYS A 16 2.64 0.76 6.55
C CYS A 16 2.20 1.36 7.89
N ILE A 17 1.04 0.96 8.43
CA ILE A 17 0.60 1.41 9.76
C ILE A 17 1.65 1.03 10.81
N ALA A 18 2.09 -0.23 10.82
CA ALA A 18 3.10 -0.70 11.77
C ALA A 18 4.42 0.11 11.65
N ALA A 19 4.86 0.39 10.43
CA ALA A 19 6.06 1.18 10.18
C ALA A 19 5.92 2.65 10.63
N GLU A 20 4.78 3.30 10.36
CA GLU A 20 4.53 4.68 10.81
C GLU A 20 4.46 4.78 12.33
N LEU A 21 3.81 3.83 12.99
CA LEU A 21 3.78 3.75 14.46
C LEU A 21 5.20 3.55 15.02
N ALA A 22 6.02 2.70 14.40
CA ALA A 22 7.41 2.50 14.81
C ALA A 22 8.27 3.77 14.63
N LYS A 23 7.92 4.64 13.68
CA LYS A 23 8.54 5.96 13.49
C LYS A 23 8.03 7.03 14.47
N GLY A 24 7.03 6.71 15.29
CA GLY A 24 6.46 7.62 16.29
C GLY A 24 5.29 8.46 15.79
N ALA A 25 4.68 8.13 14.65
CA ALA A 25 3.45 8.77 14.21
C ALA A 25 2.28 8.48 15.17
N SER A 26 1.31 9.39 15.25
CA SER A 26 0.03 9.10 15.91
C SER A 26 -0.73 8.03 15.12
N ILE A 27 -1.68 7.34 15.77
CA ILE A 27 -2.50 6.33 15.08
C ILE A 27 -3.30 6.91 13.91
N GLU A 28 -3.81 8.14 14.05
CA GLU A 28 -4.54 8.82 12.96
C GLU A 28 -3.60 9.09 11.78
N GLU A 29 -2.40 9.62 12.05
CA GLU A 29 -1.43 9.95 11.01
C GLU A 29 -0.93 8.69 10.31
N ALA A 30 -0.62 7.63 11.06
CA ALA A 30 -0.24 6.33 10.51
C ALA A 30 -1.30 5.78 9.55
N ILE A 31 -2.58 5.86 9.92
CA ILE A 31 -3.71 5.44 9.08
C ILE A 31 -3.81 6.29 7.81
N ARG A 32 -3.66 7.62 7.92
CA ARG A 32 -3.72 8.55 6.77
C ARG A 32 -2.59 8.28 5.78
N ILE A 33 -1.36 8.15 6.28
CA ILE A 33 -0.18 7.86 5.48
C ILE A 33 -0.35 6.50 4.78
N SER A 34 -0.76 5.47 5.53
CA SER A 34 -0.95 4.12 4.98
C SER A 34 -2.00 4.08 3.88
N LYS A 35 -3.11 4.82 4.05
CA LYS A 35 -4.15 4.93 3.01
C LYS A 35 -3.61 5.58 1.74
N LYS A 36 -2.83 6.65 1.88
CA LYS A 36 -2.21 7.31 0.74
C LYS A 36 -1.20 6.41 0.05
N TYR A 37 -0.28 5.80 0.82
CA TYR A 37 0.75 4.91 0.29
C TYR A 37 0.16 3.71 -0.45
N THR A 38 -0.79 2.99 0.17
CA THR A 38 -1.45 1.84 -0.48
C THR A 38 -2.25 2.25 -1.72
N HIS A 39 -2.92 3.41 -1.71
CA HIS A 39 -3.58 3.93 -2.89
C HIS A 39 -2.59 4.20 -4.03
N ASP A 40 -1.47 4.84 -3.73
CA ASP A 40 -0.43 5.16 -4.71
C ASP A 40 0.24 3.87 -5.24
N ALA A 41 0.41 2.85 -4.39
CA ALA A 41 0.91 1.54 -4.76
C ALA A 41 0.00 0.77 -5.72
N ILE A 42 -1.33 0.86 -5.53
CA ILE A 42 -2.31 0.29 -6.47
C ILE A 42 -2.36 1.11 -7.77
N LYS A 43 -2.26 2.44 -7.67
CA LYS A 43 -2.37 3.35 -8.82
C LYS A 43 -1.18 3.23 -9.78
N ASN A 44 0.04 3.13 -9.26
CA ASN A 44 1.26 3.08 -10.06
C ASN A 44 1.69 1.62 -10.28
N GLU A 45 0.87 0.88 -11.03
CA GLU A 45 1.03 -0.55 -11.27
C GLU A 45 2.44 -0.95 -11.74
N ILE A 46 2.86 -2.16 -11.34
CA ILE A 46 4.03 -2.84 -11.88
C ILE A 46 3.59 -4.13 -12.60
N ALA A 47 4.08 -4.34 -13.83
CA ALA A 47 3.70 -5.48 -14.67
C ALA A 47 4.51 -6.75 -14.31
N VAL A 48 4.22 -7.32 -13.14
CA VAL A 48 4.86 -8.55 -12.64
C VAL A 48 3.78 -9.54 -12.19
N GLY A 49 3.98 -10.84 -12.48
CA GLY A 49 3.06 -11.90 -12.06
C GLY A 49 1.91 -12.16 -13.06
N HIS A 50 0.92 -12.95 -12.63
CA HIS A 50 -0.24 -13.34 -13.43
C HIS A 50 -1.54 -13.03 -12.68
N LYS A 51 -2.65 -12.79 -13.42
CA LYS A 51 -3.98 -12.45 -12.89
C LYS A 51 -3.95 -11.16 -12.05
N PHE A 52 -4.29 -11.23 -10.77
CA PHE A 52 -4.23 -10.10 -9.85
C PHE A 52 -2.76 -9.88 -9.43
N GLY A 53 -1.97 -9.18 -10.25
CA GLY A 53 -0.57 -8.87 -9.93
C GLY A 53 -0.40 -8.12 -8.58
N PRO A 54 0.83 -8.05 -8.06
CA PRO A 54 1.11 -7.32 -6.83
C PRO A 54 0.94 -5.81 -7.04
N ILE A 55 0.64 -5.10 -5.96
CA ILE A 55 0.74 -3.64 -5.93
C ILE A 55 2.21 -3.20 -5.92
N ASN A 56 2.49 -1.96 -6.33
CA ASN A 56 3.85 -1.45 -6.45
C ASN A 56 4.33 -0.76 -5.17
N HIS A 57 5.29 -1.35 -4.45
CA HIS A 57 5.85 -0.76 -3.23
C HIS A 57 6.85 0.37 -3.48
N TRP A 58 7.36 0.55 -4.70
CA TRP A 58 8.38 1.57 -5.06
C TRP A 58 7.78 2.92 -5.45
N VAL A 59 6.67 3.31 -4.82
CA VAL A 59 5.95 4.57 -5.04
C VAL A 59 6.36 5.68 -4.08
#